data_AF-A0A7V5PCY0-F1
#
_entry.id   AF-A0A7V5PCY0-F1
#
_cell.length_a   1.000
_cell.length_b   1.000
_cell.length_c   1.000
_cell.angle_alpha   90.00
_cell.angle_beta   90.00
_cell.angle_gamma   90.00
#
_symmetry.space_group_name_H-M   'P 1'
#
loop_
_entity.id
_entity.type
_entity.pdbx_description
1 polymer ?
#
loop_
_entity_poly.entity_id
_entity_poly.type
_entity_poly.pdbx_seq_one_letter_code
_entity_poly.pdbx_strand_id
1 'polypeptide(L)'
;MFRFLKNRSDASRRVKMADMDGTPLKEGDIVISYRYDLGRCRIVNTDQGFVYESLESGKQVNWARMIDARTELQKVRKISEKSS
;
A
#
# COMPACT_ATOMS: atom_id res chain seq x y z
N MET A 1 -33.68 6.52 28.13
CA MET A 1 -32.83 5.33 27.93
C MET A 1 -32.34 5.33 26.48
N PHE A 2 -31.20 5.96 26.21
CA PHE A 2 -30.69 6.16 24.84
C PHE A 2 -29.41 5.36 24.68
N ARG A 3 -29.51 4.21 24.01
CA ARG A 3 -28.33 3.39 23.67
C ARG A 3 -27.90 3.77 22.26
N PHE A 4 -26.79 4.48 22.21
CA PHE A 4 -26.12 4.99 21.03
C PHE A 4 -25.96 3.88 19.97
N LEU A 5 -26.49 4.14 18.78
CA LEU A 5 -26.26 3.33 17.59
C LEU A 5 -24.78 3.45 17.21
N LYS A 6 -24.03 2.36 17.38
CA LYS A 6 -22.65 2.27 16.93
C LYS A 6 -22.64 2.17 15.41
N ASN A 7 -22.52 3.32 14.73
CA ASN A 7 -22.13 3.35 13.33
C ASN A 7 -20.76 2.65 13.21
N ARG A 8 -20.75 1.39 12.77
CA ARG A 8 -19.57 0.80 12.17
C ARG A 8 -19.44 1.48 10.82
N SER A 9 -18.63 2.53 10.78
CA SER A 9 -18.21 3.20 9.56
C SER A 9 -17.74 2.14 8.57
N ASP A 10 -18.53 2.02 7.51
CA ASP A 10 -18.18 1.60 6.17
C ASP A 10 -16.96 0.67 6.08
N ALA A 11 -17.23 -0.63 5.95
CA ALA A 11 -16.32 -1.57 5.31
C ALA A 11 -16.26 -1.29 3.79
N SER A 12 -16.06 -0.02 3.44
CA SER A 12 -15.72 0.47 2.10
C SER A 12 -14.67 -0.47 1.55
N ARG A 13 -15.02 -1.10 0.41
CA ARG A 13 -14.20 -2.02 -0.41
C ARG A 13 -12.71 -1.80 -0.16
N ARG A 14 -12.15 -2.51 0.82
CA ARG A 14 -10.74 -2.39 1.15
C ARG A 14 -10.00 -3.03 0.00
N VAL A 15 -9.60 -2.21 -0.97
CA VAL A 15 -8.52 -2.53 -1.91
C VAL A 15 -7.47 -3.23 -1.06
N LYS A 16 -7.11 -4.45 -1.43
CA LYS A 16 -6.20 -5.26 -0.61
C LYS A 16 -4.90 -4.48 -0.47
N MET A 17 -4.70 -3.88 0.71
CA MET A 17 -3.45 -3.27 1.10
C MET A 17 -2.52 -4.40 1.47
N ALA A 18 -2.13 -5.16 0.46
CA ALA A 18 -1.29 -6.32 0.58
C ALA A 18 -0.37 -6.41 -0.63
N ASP A 19 0.84 -6.88 -0.37
CA ASP A 19 1.85 -7.13 -1.37
C ASP A 19 1.51 -8.37 -2.21
N MET A 20 2.38 -8.71 -3.18
CA MET A 20 2.15 -9.86 -4.06
C MET A 20 2.11 -11.21 -3.33
N ASP A 21 2.67 -11.30 -2.12
CA ASP A 21 2.66 -12.48 -1.25
C ASP A 21 1.44 -12.49 -0.30
N GLY A 22 0.58 -11.46 -0.37
CA GLY A 22 -0.56 -11.27 0.53
C GLY A 22 -0.19 -10.66 1.88
N THR A 23 1.05 -10.18 2.04
CA THR A 23 1.50 -9.53 3.27
C THR A 23 0.86 -8.14 3.38
N PRO A 24 0.19 -7.80 4.49
CA PRO A 24 -0.44 -6.50 4.64
C PRO A 24 0.58 -5.36 4.61
N LEU A 25 0.24 -4.32 3.86
CA LEU A 25 1.00 -3.10 3.66
C LEU A 25 0.33 -1.94 4.41
N LYS A 26 1.17 -1.08 4.98
CA LYS A 26 0.74 0.15 5.66
C LYS A 26 1.66 1.31 5.30
N GLU A 27 1.20 2.52 5.58
CA GLU A 27 2.01 3.72 5.50
C GLU A 27 3.34 3.56 6.26
N GLY A 28 4.42 4.04 5.67
CA GLY A 28 5.77 3.97 6.22
C GLY A 28 6.50 2.65 5.95
N ASP A 29 5.83 1.60 5.47
CA ASP A 29 6.51 0.38 5.07
C ASP A 29 7.45 0.65 3.87
N ILE A 30 8.55 -0.10 3.85
CA ILE A 30 9.46 -0.15 2.71
C ILE A 30 9.14 -1.40 1.88
N VAL A 31 9.06 -1.21 0.56
CA VAL A 31 8.74 -2.26 -0.42
C VAL A 31 9.70 -2.22 -1.61
N ILE A 32 9.83 -3.32 -2.33
CA ILE A 32 10.40 -3.32 -3.69
C ILE A 32 9.24 -3.21 -4.66
N SER A 33 9.30 -2.25 -5.57
CA SER A 33 8.39 -2.16 -6.70
C SER A 33 8.86 -3.02 -7.87
N TYR A 34 7.93 -3.78 -8.46
CA TYR A 34 8.16 -4.50 -9.72
C TYR A 34 7.51 -3.79 -10.92
N ARG A 35 7.12 -2.53 -10.76
CA ARG A 35 6.59 -1.69 -11.84
C ARG A 35 7.30 -0.34 -11.90
N TYR A 36 7.27 0.24 -13.09
CA TYR A 36 7.74 1.60 -13.37
C TYR A 36 9.19 1.88 -12.97
N ASP A 37 10.01 0.83 -12.79
CA ASP A 37 11.42 0.91 -12.44
C ASP A 37 11.69 1.79 -11.20
N LEU A 38 10.85 1.67 -10.17
CA LEU A 38 10.96 2.50 -8.95
C LEU A 38 11.97 1.95 -7.93
N GLY A 39 12.39 0.69 -8.07
CA GLY A 39 13.30 0.04 -7.14
C GLY A 39 12.73 -0.05 -5.73
N ARG A 40 13.49 0.43 -4.74
CA ARG A 40 13.02 0.49 -3.33
C ARG A 40 12.10 1.69 -3.13
N CYS A 41 10.93 1.46 -2.56
CA CYS A 41 9.94 2.50 -2.32
C CYS A 41 9.49 2.55 -0.87
N ARG A 42 9.13 3.75 -0.42
CA ARG A 42 8.37 3.98 0.81
C ARG A 42 6.91 4.22 0.47
N ILE A 43 6.01 3.65 1.27
CA ILE A 43 4.58 3.94 1.18
C ILE A 43 4.30 5.25 1.93
N VAL A 44 3.79 6.24 1.20
CA VAL A 44 3.48 7.57 1.74
C VAL A 44 2.00 7.85 1.55
N ASN A 45 1.36 8.45 2.55
CA ASN A 45 0.00 8.93 2.47
C ASN A 45 0.01 10.42 2.10
N THR A 46 -0.74 10.79 1.07
CA THR A 46 -0.86 12.16 0.57
C THR A 46 -2.34 12.55 0.56
N ASP A 47 -2.66 13.83 0.35
CA ASP A 47 -4.04 14.29 0.21
C ASP A 47 -4.82 13.57 -0.91
N GLN A 48 -4.10 13.02 -1.91
CA GLN A 48 -4.67 12.28 -3.03
C GLN A 48 -4.73 10.76 -2.80
N GLY A 49 -4.35 10.30 -1.61
CA GLY A 49 -4.28 8.90 -1.20
C GLY A 49 -2.85 8.35 -1.13
N PHE A 50 -2.73 7.03 -1.17
CA PHE A 50 -1.44 6.35 -1.05
C PHE A 50 -0.61 6.41 -2.33
N VAL A 51 0.68 6.69 -2.16
CA VAL A 51 1.68 6.64 -3.22
C VAL A 51 2.88 5.82 -2.78
N TYR A 52 3.58 5.26 -3.76
CA TYR A 52 4.90 4.69 -3.59
C TYR A 52 5.94 5.69 -4.05
N GLU A 53 6.79 6.13 -3.14
CA GLU A 53 7.90 7.03 -3.43
C GLU A 53 9.20 6.23 -3.52
N SER A 54 9.87 6.28 -4.67
CA SER A 54 11.20 5.68 -4.85
C SER A 54 12.22 6.38 -3.97
N LEU A 55 12.94 5.59 -3.16
CA LEU A 55 14.03 6.08 -2.33
C LEU A 55 15.28 6.45 -3.14
N GLU A 56 15.38 5.96 -4.37
CA GLU A 56 16.56 6.16 -5.24
C GLU A 56 16.39 7.40 -6.12
N SER A 57 15.19 7.58 -6.71
CA SER A 57 14.95 8.65 -7.68
C SER A 57 13.93 9.70 -7.23
N GLY A 58 13.27 9.52 -6.08
CA GLY A 58 12.16 10.38 -5.62
C GLY A 58 10.90 10.31 -6.49
N LYS A 59 10.83 9.38 -7.46
CA LYS A 59 9.65 9.24 -8.33
C LYS A 59 8.49 8.68 -7.52
N GLN A 60 7.31 9.26 -7.71
CA GLN A 60 6.09 8.83 -7.04
C GLN A 60 5.12 8.17 -8.02
N VAL A 61 4.53 7.05 -7.62
CA VAL A 61 3.47 6.38 -8.37
C VAL A 61 2.29 6.10 -7.47
N ASN A 62 1.10 6.48 -7.95
CA ASN A 62 -0.14 6.26 -7.25
C ASN A 62 -0.42 4.76 -7.06
N TRP A 63 -0.87 4.40 -5.86
CA TRP A 63 -1.24 3.05 -5.46
C TRP A 63 -2.15 2.32 -6.46
N ALA A 64 -3.15 3.01 -7.02
CA ALA A 64 -4.08 2.40 -7.97
C ALA A 64 -3.37 1.85 -9.22
N ARG A 65 -2.25 2.45 -9.63
CA ARG A 65 -1.45 2.02 -10.79
C ARG A 65 -0.58 0.78 -10.52
N MET A 66 -0.48 0.39 -9.25
CA MET A 66 0.34 -0.72 -8.78
C MET A 66 -0.46 -2.01 -8.56
N ILE A 67 -1.80 -1.93 -8.64
CA ILE A 67 -2.69 -3.09 -8.55
C ILE A 67 -2.47 -4.02 -9.75
N ASP A 68 -2.34 -5.30 -9.46
CA ASP A 68 -2.37 -6.37 -10.46
C ASP A 68 -3.82 -6.69 -10.85
N ALA A 69 -4.13 -6.66 -12.14
CA ALA A 69 -5.49 -6.85 -12.62
C ALA A 69 -6.02 -8.28 -12.40
N ARG A 70 -5.15 -9.29 -12.22
CA ARG A 70 -5.53 -10.69 -12.05
C ARG A 70 -5.75 -11.07 -10.58
N THR A 71 -4.91 -10.56 -9.69
CA THR A 71 -4.87 -10.96 -8.28
C THR A 71 -5.43 -9.90 -7.32
N GLU A 72 -5.61 -8.67 -7.82
CA GLU A 72 -5.98 -7.48 -7.04
C GLU A 72 -4.99 -7.14 -5.92
N LEU A 73 -3.82 -7.79 -5.90
CA LEU A 73 -2.70 -7.50 -5.00
C LEU A 73 -1.79 -6.44 -5.60
N GLN A 74 -0.97 -5.83 -4.77
CA GLN A 74 0.02 -4.87 -5.23
C GLN A 74 1.20 -5.58 -5.90
N LYS A 75 1.70 -5.04 -7.02
CA LYS A 75 2.95 -5.46 -7.67
C LYS A 75 4.19 -4.95 -6.94
N VAL A 76 4.20 -5.16 -5.64
CA VAL A 76 5.31 -4.85 -4.75
C VAL A 76 5.54 -6.01 -3.79
N ARG A 77 6.69 -6.02 -3.12
CA ARG A 77 7.00 -6.95 -2.03
C ARG A 77 7.53 -6.20 -0.83
N LYS A 78 6.99 -6.48 0.36
CA LYS A 78 7.43 -5.83 1.59
C LYS A 78 8.85 -6.26 1.95
N ILE A 79 9.70 -5.29 2.27
CA ILE A 79 10.97 -5.56 2.94
C ILE A 79 10.69 -5.51 4.43
N SER A 80 10.68 -6.67 5.08
CA SER A 80 10.96 -6.68 6.51
C SER A 80 12.47 -6.54 6.63
N GLU A 81 12.97 -5.45 7.19
CA GLU A 81 14.33 -5.44 7.73
C GLU A 81 14.35 -6.47 8.86
N LYS A 82 14.61 -7.74 8.52
CA LYS A 82 15.12 -8.68 9.49
C LYS A 82 16.58 -8.28 9.68
N SER A 83 16.81 -7.41 10.68
CA SER A 83 18.12 -7.30 11.30
C SER A 83 18.58 -8.73 11.61
N SER A 84 19.66 -9.14 10.94
CA SER A 84 20.34 -10.42 11.22
C SER A 84 20.97 -10.40 12.60
#